data_AF-A0A351TBW6-F1
#
_entry.id   AF-A0A351TBW6-F1
#
_cell.length_a   1.000
_cell.length_b   1.000
_cell.length_c   1.000
_cell.angle_alpha   90.00
_cell.angle_beta   90.00
_cell.angle_gamma   90.00
#
_symmetry.space_group_name_H-M   'P 1'
#
loop_
_entity.id
_entity.type
_entity.pdbx_description
1 polymer ?
#
loop_
_entity_poly.entity_id
_entity_poly.type
_entity_poly.pdbx_seq_one_letter_code
_entity_poly.pdbx_strand_id
1 'polypeptide(L)' 'MPKRQKCEVYTRVMGYHRPVSQFNTGKKSEYYSRTYFTE' A
#
# COMPACT_ATOMS: atom_id res chain seq x y z
N MET A 1 -28.33 -7.58 1.98
CA MET A 1 -27.16 -6.88 1.42
C MET A 1 -26.00 -7.87 1.35
N PRO A 2 -25.33 -8.05 0.20
CA PRO A 2 -24.18 -8.95 0.11
C PRO A 2 -23.02 -8.46 0.98
N LYS A 3 -22.27 -9.40 1.57
CA LYS A 3 -21.07 -9.12 2.37
C LYS A 3 -19.99 -8.53 1.45
N ARG A 4 -19.42 -7.37 1.79
CA ARG A 4 -18.34 -6.77 1.00
C ARG A 4 -17.09 -7.67 1.04
N GLN A 5 -16.46 -7.85 -0.11
CA GLN A 5 -15.14 -8.49 -0.22
C GLN A 5 -14.04 -7.44 0.00
N LYS A 6 -12.96 -7.82 0.70
CA LYS A 6 -11.79 -6.96 0.84
C LYS A 6 -11.01 -6.91 -0.48
N CYS A 7 -10.69 -5.69 -0.93
CA CYS A 7 -9.76 -5.48 -2.04
C CYS A 7 -8.34 -5.37 -1.49
N GLU A 8 -7.39 -6.06 -2.11
CA GLU A 8 -5.99 -5.92 -1.77
C GLU A 8 -5.36 -4.79 -2.57
N VAL A 9 -4.64 -3.90 -1.86
CA VAL A 9 -3.98 -2.74 -2.46
C VAL A 9 -2.51 -3.07 -2.67
N TYR A 10 -2.01 -2.81 -3.87
CA TYR A 10 -0.61 -3.02 -4.24
C TYR A 10 0.06 -1.67 -4.49
N THR A 11 1.33 -1.56 -4.12
CA THR A 11 2.17 -0.39 -4.42
C THR A 11 3.55 -0.82 -4.88
N ARG A 12 4.23 0.05 -5.62
CA ARG A 12 5.61 -0.20 -6.05
C ARG A 12 6.58 -0.05 -4.88
N VAL A 13 7.47 -1.04 -4.74
CA VAL A 13 8.62 -1.08 -3.82
C VAL A 13 9.84 -1.42 -4.66
N MET A 14 10.78 -0.48 -4.79
CA MET A 14 12.06 -0.68 -5.50
C MET A 14 11.95 -1.40 -6.86
N GLY A 15 10.90 -1.12 -7.63
CA GLY A 15 10.72 -1.66 -8.99
C GLY A 15 9.68 -2.78 -9.15
N TYR A 16 9.19 -3.39 -8.07
CA TYR A 16 8.14 -4.43 -8.15
C TYR A 16 6.88 -4.05 -7.36
N HIS A 17 5.75 -4.69 -7.67
CA HIS A 17 4.50 -4.51 -6.93
C HIS A 17 4.45 -5.43 -5.72
N ARG A 18 4.20 -4.86 -4.55
CA ARG A 18 4.03 -5.58 -3.29
C ARG A 18 2.69 -5.21 -2.65
N PRO A 19 1.93 -6.17 -2.11
CA PRO A 19 0.69 -5.84 -1.42
C PRO A 19 0.99 -5.09 -0.12
N VAL A 20 0.24 -4.02 0.12
CA VAL A 20 0.36 -3.17 1.31
C VAL A 20 0.05 -3.95 2.60
N SER A 21 -0.80 -4.97 2.50
CA SER A 21 -1.16 -5.89 3.59
C SER A 21 0.06 -6.59 4.21
N GLN A 22 1.12 -6.83 3.43
CA GLN A 22 2.33 -7.53 3.85
C GLN A 22 3.39 -6.62 4.48
N PHE A 23 3.13 -5.32 4.65
CA PHE A 23 4.14 -4.40 5.18
C PHE A 23 4.36 -4.63 6.68
N ASN A 24 5.62 -4.60 7.11
CA ASN A 24 5.98 -4.54 8.51
C ASN A 24 5.84 -3.10 9.04
N THR A 25 5.99 -2.88 10.34
CA THR A 25 5.79 -1.56 10.97
C THR A 25 6.70 -0.49 10.38
N GLY A 26 7.98 -0.80 10.11
CA GLY A 26 8.92 0.14 9.49
C GLY A 26 8.49 0.56 8.08
N LYS A 27 8.12 -0.40 7.23
CA LYS A 27 7.67 -0.12 5.86
C LYS A 27 6.35 0.64 5.84
N LYS A 28 5.44 0.39 6.79
CA LYS A 28 4.20 1.18 6.95
C LYS A 28 4.53 2.63 7.26
N SER A 29 5.41 2.89 8.22
CA SER A 29 5.85 4.26 8.57
C SER A 29 6.41 5.00 7.35
N GLU A 30 7.36 4.38 6.64
CA GLU A 30 7.93 4.95 5.42
C GLU A 30 6.89 5.15 4.31
N TYR A 31 5.94 4.24 4.16
CA TYR A 31 4.86 4.38 3.16
C TYR A 31 3.96 5.58 3.47
N TYR A 32 3.59 5.79 4.74
CA TYR A 32 2.75 6.91 5.15
C TYR A 32 3.45 8.27 5.08
N SER A 33 4.79 8.29 5.11
CA SER A 33 5.56 9.53 4.95
C SER A 33 5.84 9.91 3.48
N ARG A 34 5.36 9.13 2.50
CA ARG A 34 5.57 9.43 1.08
C ARG A 34 4.76 10.65 0.65
N THR A 35 5.40 11.58 -0.05
CA THR A 35 4.75 12.72 -0.70
C THR A 35 4.44 12.39 -2.16
N TYR A 36 3.21 12.66 -2.58
CA TYR A 36 2.79 12.49 -3.97
C TYR A 36 2.93 13.81 -4.71
N PHE A 37 3.30 13.73 -5.99
CA PHE A 37 3.24 14.89 -6.87
C PHE A 37 1.77 15.25 -7.16
N THR A 38 1.46 16.55 -7.18
CA THR A 38 0.17 17.09 -7.62
C THR A 38 0.41 17.80 -8.95
N GLU A 39 -0.24 17.33 -10.00
CA GLU A 39 -0.21 17.94 -11.34
C GLU A 39 -1.06 19.20 -11.41
#